data_AF-J9ED66-F1
#
_entry.id   AF-J9ED66-F1
#
_cell.length_a   1.000
_cell.length_b   1.000
_cell.length_c   1.000
_cell.angle_alpha   90.00
_cell.angle_beta   90.00
_cell.angle_gamma   90.00
#
_symmetry.space_group_name_H-M   'P 1'
#
loop_
_entity.id
_entity.type
_entity.pdbx_description
1 polymer ?
#
loop_
_entity_poly.entity_id
_entity_poly.type
_entity_poly.pdbx_seq_one_letter_code
_entity_poly.pdbx_strand_id
1 'polypeptide(L)' 'MVRQRNMLYDNDKEKRFWDDINRNSNIFLGKYNSYDSIVRWLKNLERRYHNIVTVNSIGTTAEERFIYGVKV' A
#
# COMPACT_ATOMS: atom_id res chain seq x y z
N MET A 1 -15.38 44.14 -20.70
CA MET A 1 -15.25 44.18 -19.22
C MET A 1 -15.88 42.91 -18.63
N VAL A 2 -15.07 42.12 -17.90
CA VAL A 2 -15.38 41.15 -16.81
C VAL A 2 -16.42 40.04 -17.15
N ARG A 3 -16.16 38.73 -17.13
CA ARG A 3 -15.58 37.88 -16.05
C ARG A 3 -14.95 36.61 -16.64
N GLN A 4 -13.64 36.42 -16.44
CA GLN A 4 -13.03 35.08 -16.42
C GLN A 4 -13.54 34.36 -15.16
N ARG A 5 -14.41 33.36 -15.34
CA ARG A 5 -14.79 32.46 -14.25
C ARG A 5 -13.78 31.31 -14.19
N ASN A 6 -13.05 31.30 -13.08
CA ASN A 6 -12.51 30.14 -12.36
C ASN A 6 -11.84 29.04 -13.20
N MET A 7 -10.54 29.19 -13.47
CA MET A 7 -9.62 28.08 -13.81
C MET A 7 -8.53 27.93 -12.73
N LEU A 8 -8.91 27.96 -11.45
CA LEU A 8 -7.95 27.92 -10.32
C LEU A 8 -8.30 26.87 -9.26
N TYR A 9 -9.22 25.94 -9.52
CA TYR A 9 -9.77 25.09 -8.45
C TYR A 9 -9.65 23.56 -8.62
N ASP A 10 -8.84 23.07 -9.57
CA ASP A 10 -8.67 21.61 -9.72
C ASP A 10 -7.23 21.08 -9.83
N ASN A 11 -6.22 21.89 -10.16
CA ASN A 11 -4.85 21.37 -10.34
C ASN A 11 -4.11 21.05 -9.03
N ASP A 12 -4.52 21.62 -7.89
CA ASP A 12 -3.80 21.44 -6.61
C ASP A 12 -4.22 20.19 -5.84
N LYS A 13 -5.38 19.61 -6.16
CA LYS A 13 -5.85 18.37 -5.51
C LYS A 13 -5.14 17.13 -6.03
N GLU A 14 -4.86 17.09 -7.33
CA GLU A 14 -4.11 15.97 -7.92
C GLU A 14 -2.66 15.96 -7.43
N LYS A 15 -2.04 17.14 -7.28
CA LYS A 15 -0.65 17.28 -6.86
C LYS A 15 -0.38 16.74 -5.44
N ARG A 16 -1.31 16.98 -4.50
CA ARG A 16 -1.18 16.50 -3.11
C ARG A 16 -1.19 14.98 -2.99
N PHE A 17 -1.93 14.27 -3.84
CA PHE A 17 -2.00 12.81 -3.76
C PHE A 17 -0.69 12.13 -4.21
N TRP A 18 0.07 12.78 -5.09
CA TRP A 18 1.35 12.26 -5.59
C TRP A 18 2.54 12.58 -4.68
N ASP A 19 2.50 13.69 -3.94
CA ASP A 19 3.60 14.10 -3.06
C ASP A 19 3.78 13.18 -1.84
N ASP A 20 2.69 12.64 -1.28
CA ASP A 20 2.73 11.71 -0.13
C ASP A 20 3.31 10.34 -0.51
N ILE A 21 3.21 9.95 -1.78
CA ILE A 21 3.84 8.74 -2.31
C ILE A 21 5.37 8.90 -2.34
N ASN A 22 5.91 10.11 -2.49
CA ASN A 22 7.29 10.25 -2.97
C ASN A 22 8.35 10.48 -1.88
N ARG A 23 7.98 10.67 -0.61
CA ARG A 23 8.96 11.03 0.43
C ARG A 23 9.49 9.86 1.26
N ASN A 24 8.80 8.71 1.28
CA ASN A 24 9.25 7.51 2.00
C ASN A 24 8.48 6.23 1.59
N SER A 25 8.00 6.12 0.35
CA SER A 25 7.13 5.01 -0.01
C SER A 25 7.90 3.69 -0.03
N ASN A 26 7.45 2.74 0.78
CA ASN A 26 7.53 1.35 0.39
C ASN A 26 6.86 1.27 -1.00
N ILE A 27 7.69 1.16 -2.06
CA ILE A 27 7.30 1.03 -3.49
C ILE A 27 6.19 -0.03 -3.71
N PHE A 28 6.03 -0.92 -2.73
CA PHE A 28 5.00 -1.92 -2.62
C PHE A 28 3.56 -1.37 -2.52
N LEU A 29 3.32 -0.26 -1.80
CA LEU A 29 1.99 0.32 -1.61
C LEU A 29 1.65 1.26 -2.78
N GLY A 30 0.45 1.12 -3.34
CA GLY A 30 -0.03 1.94 -4.48
C GLY A 30 0.07 1.28 -5.86
N LYS A 31 0.43 -0.02 -5.92
CA LYS A 31 0.42 -0.81 -7.15
C LYS A 31 -0.28 -2.16 -6.93
N TYR A 32 -0.81 -2.74 -8.00
CA TYR A 32 -1.25 -4.13 -7.98
C TYR A 32 -0.03 -5.05 -7.87
N ASN A 33 -0.11 -6.01 -6.96
CA ASN A 33 0.96 -6.96 -6.68
C ASN A 33 0.45 -8.39 -6.83
N SER A 34 1.31 -9.29 -7.27
CA SER A 34 1.01 -10.73 -7.24
C SER A 34 0.94 -11.24 -5.81
N TYR A 35 0.26 -12.38 -5.62
CA TYR A 35 0.20 -13.07 -4.35
C TYR A 35 1.60 -13.29 -3.74
N ASP A 36 2.55 -13.82 -4.52
CA ASP A 36 3.92 -14.09 -4.04
C ASP A 36 4.64 -12.81 -3.58
N SER A 37 4.42 -11.69 -4.27
CA SER A 37 5.00 -10.41 -3.88
C SER A 37 4.40 -9.91 -2.56
N ILE A 38 3.09 -10.09 -2.36
CA ILE A 38 2.42 -9.76 -1.09
C ILE A 38 2.95 -10.63 0.05
N VAL A 39 3.06 -11.95 -0.15
CA VAL A 39 3.58 -12.87 0.87
C VAL A 39 5.01 -12.50 1.26
N ARG A 40 5.90 -12.23 0.28
CA ARG A 40 7.27 -11.77 0.55
C ARG A 40 7.29 -10.46 1.32
N TRP A 41 6.41 -9.52 0.97
CA TRP A 41 6.32 -8.25 1.66
C TRP A 41 5.88 -8.41 3.12
N LEU A 42 4.87 -9.26 3.40
CA LEU A 42 4.41 -9.58 4.75
C LEU A 42 5.53 -10.20 5.61
N LYS A 43 6.24 -11.20 5.07
CA LYS A 43 7.37 -11.82 5.79
C LYS A 43 8.53 -10.86 6.03
N ASN A 44 8.78 -9.94 5.10
CA ASN A 44 9.76 -8.87 5.32
C ASN A 44 9.28 -7.83 6.35
N LEU A 45 7.97 -7.60 6.48
CA LEU A 45 7.40 -6.73 7.50
C LEU A 45 7.63 -7.31 8.89
N GLU A 46 7.29 -8.58 9.08
CA GLU A 46 7.59 -9.35 10.31
C GLU A 46 9.09 -9.33 10.63
N ARG A 47 9.96 -9.61 9.66
CA ARG A 47 11.42 -9.60 9.88
C ARG A 47 11.96 -8.24 10.33
N ARG A 48 11.43 -7.14 9.78
CA ARG A 48 11.88 -5.77 10.12
C ARG A 48 11.35 -5.28 11.45
N TYR A 49 10.15 -5.72 11.85
CA TYR A 49 9.45 -5.24 13.03
C TYR A 49 8.99 -6.40 13.92
N HIS A 50 9.87 -7.39 14.13
CA HIS A 50 9.53 -8.65 14.79
C HIS A 50 9.08 -8.49 16.26
N ASN A 51 9.32 -7.31 16.85
CA ASN A 51 8.92 -6.95 18.20
C ASN A 51 7.45 -6.53 18.30
N ILE A 52 6.81 -6.20 17.18
CA ILE A 52 5.43 -5.72 17.11
C ILE A 52 4.59 -6.48 16.08
N VAL A 53 5.18 -6.96 14.99
CA VAL A 53 4.46 -7.64 13.91
C VAL A 53 4.69 -9.14 13.96
N THR A 54 3.61 -9.91 13.85
CA THR A 54 3.63 -11.37 13.67
C THR A 54 2.81 -11.75 12.44
N VAL A 55 3.35 -12.61 11.58
CA VAL A 55 2.68 -13.05 10.34
C VAL A 55 2.53 -14.57 10.33
N ASN A 56 1.30 -15.03 10.56
CA ASN A 56 0.99 -16.46 10.68
C ASN A 56 0.12 -16.94 9.52
N SER A 57 0.31 -18.19 9.11
CA SER A 57 -0.69 -18.85 8.27
C SER A 57 -1.92 -19.17 9.13
N ILE A 58 -3.10 -18.78 8.63
CA ILE A 58 -4.39 -19.01 9.30
C ILE A 58 -5.22 -20.11 8.61
N GLY A 59 -4.63 -20.76 7.60
CA GLY A 59 -5.27 -21.78 6.80
C GLY A 59 -4.78 -21.77 5.36
N THR A 60 -5.50 -22.53 4.54
CA THR A 60 -5.16 -22.77 3.13
C THR A 60 -6.41 -22.58 2.28
N THR A 61 -6.26 -22.05 1.07
CA THR A 61 -7.33 -21.94 0.08
C THR A 61 -7.66 -23.29 -0.55
N ALA A 62 -8.74 -23.36 -1.33
CA ALA A 62 -9.10 -24.55 -2.11
C ALA A 62 -8.03 -24.94 -3.15
N GLU A 63 -7.24 -23.98 -3.63
CA GLU A 63 -6.11 -24.19 -4.55
C GLU A 63 -4.78 -24.40 -3.80
N GLU A 64 -4.84 -24.78 -2.53
CA GLU A 64 -3.68 -25.12 -1.71
C GLU A 64 -2.70 -23.95 -1.45
N ARG A 65 -3.16 -22.69 -1.53
CA ARG A 65 -2.35 -21.51 -1.19
C ARG A 65 -2.55 -21.09 0.26
N PHE A 66 -1.49 -20.71 0.95
CA PHE A 66 -1.59 -20.25 2.32
C PHE A 66 -2.33 -18.91 2.43
N ILE A 67 -3.20 -18.80 3.41
CA ILE A 67 -3.79 -17.53 3.83
C ILE A 67 -2.96 -17.01 5.00
N TYR A 68 -2.43 -15.79 4.88
CA TYR A 68 -1.62 -15.17 5.92
C TYR A 68 -2.39 -14.06 6.64
N GLY A 69 -2.41 -14.12 7.97
CA GLY A 69 -2.89 -13.07 8.85
C GLY A 69 -1.72 -12.29 9.46
N VAL A 70 -1.94 -11.00 9.74
CA VAL A 70 -0.97 -10.11 10.40
C VAL A 70 -1.55 -9.68 11.75
N LYS A 71 -0.76 -9.84 12.81
CA LYS A 71 -1.04 -9.28 14.13
C LYS A 71 -0.02 -8.17 14.42
N VAL A 72 -0.50 -7.06 15.01
CA VAL A 72 0.28 -5.89 15.43
C VAL A 72 -0.02 -5.60 16.90
#